data_AF-A0A679JKI7-F1
#
_entry.id   AF-A0A679JKI7-F1
#
_cell.length_a   1.000
_cell.length_b   1.000
_cell.length_c   1.000
_cell.angle_alpha   90.00
_cell.angle_beta   90.00
_cell.angle_gamma   90.00
#
_symmetry.space_group_name_H-M   'P 1'
#
loop_
_entity.id
_entity.type
_entity.pdbx_description
1 polymer ?
#
loop_
_entity_poly.entity_id
_entity_poly.type
_entity_poly.pdbx_seq_one_letter_code
_entity_poly.pdbx_strand_id
1 'polypeptide(L)'
;MTRERILTTLPTGGVAITCPAEEFIGLLLFHRLAAGRREAIEFIAERDCRHLGTAIAIVDVDEIPTDRTHRNAWRRSANGGPIWICETAAQAIDEQRMWDAYERT
;
A
#
# COMPACT_ATOMS: atom_id res chain seq x y z
N MET A 1 8.76 14.34 -1.18
CA MET A 1 8.16 13.03 -0.84
C MET A 1 8.98 11.94 -1.50
N THR A 2 9.16 10.83 -0.81
CA THR A 2 9.85 9.65 -1.35
C THR A 2 9.12 9.16 -2.60
N ARG A 3 9.84 8.58 -3.57
CA ARG A 3 9.20 7.89 -4.71
C ARG A 3 8.84 6.44 -4.37
N GLU A 4 9.67 5.79 -3.56
CA GLU A 4 9.44 4.42 -3.11
C GLU A 4 8.25 4.32 -2.14
N ARG A 5 7.48 3.25 -2.26
CA ARG A 5 6.30 2.93 -1.45
C ARG A 5 6.43 1.52 -0.92
N ILE A 6 5.97 1.33 0.32
CA ILE A 6 5.88 0.00 0.92
C ILE A 6 4.46 -0.51 0.63
N LEU A 7 4.36 -1.56 -0.16
CA LEU A 7 3.13 -2.31 -0.40
C LEU A 7 3.03 -3.46 0.58
N THR A 8 1.97 -3.48 1.38
CA THR A 8 1.65 -4.58 2.28
C THR A 8 0.39 -5.28 1.82
N THR A 9 0.47 -6.59 1.58
CA THR A 9 -0.71 -7.44 1.39
C THR A 9 -1.32 -7.75 2.75
N LEU A 10 -2.54 -7.26 3.00
CA LEU A 10 -3.27 -7.53 4.22
C LEU A 10 -3.77 -8.99 4.26
N PRO A 11 -4.08 -9.56 5.44
CA PRO A 11 -4.58 -10.93 5.55
C PRO A 11 -5.87 -11.20 4.74
N THR A 12 -6.66 -10.17 4.49
CA THR A 12 -7.88 -10.22 3.66
C THR A 12 -7.59 -10.22 2.15
N GLY A 13 -6.32 -10.15 1.75
CA GLY A 13 -5.88 -9.93 0.37
C GLY A 13 -5.92 -8.46 -0.06
N GLY A 14 -6.37 -7.54 0.80
CA GLY A 14 -6.34 -6.09 0.53
C GLY A 14 -4.93 -5.53 0.46
N VAL A 15 -4.80 -4.27 0.02
CA VAL A 15 -3.51 -3.61 -0.17
C VAL A 15 -3.40 -2.36 0.68
N ALA A 16 -2.42 -2.33 1.58
CA ALA A 16 -2.00 -1.12 2.28
C ALA A 16 -0.77 -0.52 1.59
N ILE A 17 -0.72 0.81 1.50
CA ILE A 17 0.36 1.55 0.88
C ILE A 17 0.89 2.53 1.91
N THR A 18 2.13 2.32 2.32
CA THR A 18 2.82 3.19 3.27
C THR A 18 3.83 4.04 2.52
N CYS A 19 3.75 5.36 2.73
CA CYS A 19 4.77 6.30 2.26
C CYS A 19 5.78 6.50 3.39
N PRO A 20 7.03 6.04 3.26
CA PRO A 20 8.05 6.32 4.27
C PRO A 20 8.32 7.83 4.32
N ALA A 21 8.40 8.38 5.53
CA ALA A 21 8.72 9.79 5.77
C ALA A 21 10.20 10.07 5.47
N GLU A 22 10.49 11.16 4.75
CA GLU A 22 11.86 11.53 4.38
C GLU A 22 12.71 11.84 5.61
N GLU A 23 12.11 12.47 6.63
CA GLU A 23 12.77 12.84 7.87
C GLU A 23 13.24 11.60 8.62
N PHE A 24 12.42 10.53 8.61
CA PHE A 24 12.76 9.28 9.29
C PHE A 24 13.83 8.50 8.54
N ILE A 25 13.81 8.49 7.21
CA ILE A 25 14.91 7.97 6.40
C ILE A 25 16.20 8.74 6.73
N GLY A 26 16.13 10.07 6.79
CA GLY A 26 17.27 10.93 7.16
C GLY A 26 17.86 10.58 8.52
N LEU A 27 17.02 10.32 9.52
CA LEU A 27 17.45 9.89 10.86
C LEU A 27 18.19 8.54 10.83
N LEU A 28 17.65 7.56 10.10
CA LEU A 28 18.28 6.24 9.99
C LEU A 28 19.66 6.31 9.33
N LEU A 29 19.81 7.17 8.31
CA LEU A 29 21.09 7.42 7.64
C LEU A 29 22.07 8.19 8.53
N PHE A 30 21.60 9.25 9.20
CA PHE A 30 22.43 10.09 10.07
C PHE A 30 23.03 9.28 11.23
N HIS A 31 22.22 8.42 11.86
CA HIS A 31 22.67 7.55 12.94
C HIS A 31 23.39 6.27 12.46
N ARG A 32 23.61 6.12 11.15
CA ARG A 32 24.22 4.93 10.53
C ARG A 32 23.53 3.62 10.89
N LEU A 33 22.22 3.67 11.08
CA LEU A 33 21.37 2.49 11.24
C LEU A 33 21.04 1.84 9.89
N ALA A 34 21.19 2.58 8.80
CA ALA A 34 21.14 2.09 7.43
C ALA A 34 22.31 2.68 6.62
N ALA A 35 22.92 1.87 5.77
CA ALA A 35 23.99 2.25 4.85
C ALA A 35 23.46 3.00 3.62
N GLY A 36 22.17 2.90 3.32
CA GLY A 36 21.55 3.59 2.20
C GLY A 36 20.03 3.71 2.33
N ARG A 37 19.44 4.50 1.43
CA ARG A 37 18.00 4.79 1.43
C ARG A 37 17.14 3.54 1.35
N ARG A 38 17.51 2.60 0.46
CA ARG A 38 16.78 1.35 0.26
C ARG A 38 16.70 0.54 1.56
N GLU A 39 17.85 0.36 2.21
CA GLU A 39 17.95 -0.33 3.50
C GLU A 39 17.16 0.39 4.61
N ALA A 40 17.16 1.73 4.63
CA ALA A 40 16.34 2.49 5.57
C ALA A 40 14.85 2.21 5.38
N ILE A 41 14.38 2.10 4.13
CA ILE A 41 12.98 1.76 3.83
C ILE A 41 12.69 0.30 4.17
N GLU A 42 13.63 -0.62 3.96
CA GLU A 42 13.51 -2.01 4.39
C GLU A 42 13.39 -2.12 5.92
N PHE A 43 14.15 -1.31 6.66
CA PHE A 43 14.04 -1.22 8.11
C PHE A 43 12.64 -0.74 8.55
N ILE A 44 12.12 0.30 7.91
CA ILE A 44 10.76 0.80 8.15
C ILE A 44 9.72 -0.28 7.82
N ALA A 45 9.88 -0.95 6.68
CA ALA A 45 8.95 -1.99 6.24
C ALA A 45 8.92 -3.17 7.21
N GLU A 46 10.10 -3.62 7.67
CA GLU A 46 10.24 -4.71 8.63
C GLU A 46 9.64 -4.36 9.99
N ARG A 47 9.97 -3.17 10.51
CA ARG A 47 9.52 -2.74 11.85
C ARG A 47 8.04 -2.38 11.89
N ASP A 48 7.60 -1.55 10.96
CA ASP A 48 6.31 -0.85 11.05
C ASP A 48 5.25 -1.48 10.14
N CYS A 49 5.62 -2.27 9.14
CA CYS A 49 4.66 -2.83 8.18
C CYS A 49 4.53 -4.35 8.24
N ARG A 50 5.56 -5.11 8.66
CA ARG A 50 5.55 -6.59 8.62
C ARG A 50 4.37 -7.20 9.37
N HIS A 51 4.05 -6.66 10.53
CA HIS A 51 2.96 -7.16 11.36
C HIS A 51 1.56 -6.93 10.76
N LEU A 52 1.43 -6.07 9.74
CA LEU A 52 0.14 -5.72 9.14
C LEU A 52 -0.31 -6.74 8.08
N GLY A 53 0.56 -7.63 7.60
CA GLY A 53 0.28 -8.39 6.40
C GLY A 53 1.08 -9.66 6.19
N THR A 54 0.80 -10.31 5.07
CA THR A 54 1.39 -11.62 4.69
C THR A 54 2.55 -11.47 3.71
N ALA A 55 2.58 -10.38 2.94
CA ALA A 55 3.69 -10.05 2.04
C ALA A 55 3.97 -8.55 2.00
N ILE A 56 5.24 -8.20 1.84
CA ILE A 56 5.72 -6.84 1.70
C ILE A 56 6.53 -6.72 0.41
N ALA A 57 6.37 -5.61 -0.31
CA ALA A 57 7.28 -5.20 -1.36
C ALA A 57 7.54 -3.70 -1.27
N ILE A 58 8.73 -3.28 -1.66
CA ILE A 58 9.06 -1.87 -1.84
C ILE A 58 9.15 -1.61 -3.34
N VAL A 59 8.28 -0.76 -3.84
CA VAL A 59 8.06 -0.45 -5.26
C VAL A 59 8.21 1.04 -5.51
N ASP A 60 8.48 1.45 -6.76
CA ASP A 60 8.32 2.86 -7.14
C ASP A 60 6.83 3.24 -7.19
N VAL A 61 6.52 4.52 -6.97
CA VAL A 61 5.15 5.06 -7.05
C VAL A 61 4.49 4.80 -8.42
N ASP A 62 5.28 4.76 -9.49
CA ASP A 62 4.77 4.53 -10.85
C ASP A 62 4.34 3.07 -11.09
N GLU A 63 4.71 2.14 -10.21
CA GLU A 63 4.26 0.74 -10.25
C GLU A 63 2.88 0.54 -9.61
N ILE A 64 2.35 1.56 -8.94
CA ILE A 64 1.04 1.53 -8.27
C ILE A 64 -0.02 2.06 -9.24
N PRO A 65 -1.19 1.39 -9.37
CA PRO A 65 -2.26 1.90 -10.21
C PRO A 65 -2.63 3.35 -9.86
N THR A 66 -2.67 4.21 -10.88
CA THR A 66 -2.97 5.64 -10.74
C THR A 66 -4.46 5.89 -10.56
N ASP A 67 -5.31 5.09 -11.22
CA ASP A 67 -6.75 5.11 -11.01
C ASP A 67 -7.13 4.46 -9.66
N ARG A 68 -7.57 5.29 -8.72
CA ARG A 68 -7.93 4.90 -7.35
C ARG A 68 -9.44 4.78 -7.13
N THR A 69 -10.26 4.84 -8.18
CA THR A 69 -11.73 4.81 -8.08
C THR A 69 -12.23 3.61 -7.27
N HIS A 70 -11.63 2.44 -7.50
CA HIS A 70 -11.93 1.20 -6.78
C HIS A 70 -10.77 0.73 -5.89
N ARG A 71 -10.05 1.68 -5.26
CA ARG A 71 -8.93 1.36 -4.36
C ARG A 71 -9.29 0.33 -3.28
N ASN A 72 -10.51 0.37 -2.74
CA ASN A 72 -10.97 -0.57 -1.72
C ASN A 72 -11.21 -2.00 -2.28
N ALA A 73 -11.36 -2.14 -3.59
CA ALA A 73 -11.45 -3.43 -4.28
C ALA A 73 -10.09 -3.97 -4.74
N TRP A 74 -8.99 -3.22 -4.53
CA TRP A 74 -7.65 -3.70 -4.84
C TRP A 74 -7.31 -4.94 -4.03
N ARG A 75 -6.70 -5.91 -4.72
CA ARG A 75 -6.23 -7.17 -4.15
C ARG A 75 -4.82 -7.47 -4.57
N ARG A 76 -4.14 -8.27 -3.76
CA ARG A 76 -2.79 -8.75 -3.98
C ARG A 76 -2.62 -10.15 -3.37
N SER A 77 -1.74 -10.97 -3.94
CA SER A 77 -1.53 -12.33 -3.44
C SER A 77 -0.81 -12.31 -2.10
N ALA A 78 -1.07 -13.31 -1.27
CA ALA A 78 -0.44 -13.48 0.04
C ALA A 78 1.09 -13.62 -0.05
N ASN A 79 1.61 -14.00 -1.23
CA ASN A 79 3.05 -14.07 -1.52
C ASN A 79 3.57 -12.81 -2.23
N GLY A 80 2.72 -11.80 -2.43
CA GLY A 80 3.04 -10.56 -3.13
C GLY A 80 2.52 -10.51 -4.57
N GLY A 81 3.33 -9.99 -5.49
CA GLY A 81 2.94 -9.82 -6.90
C GLY A 81 2.17 -8.53 -7.20
N PRO A 82 1.57 -8.43 -8.41
CA PRO A 82 0.89 -7.22 -8.87
C PRO A 82 -0.43 -6.98 -8.11
N ILE A 83 -0.88 -5.73 -8.14
CA ILE A 83 -2.21 -5.34 -7.66
C ILE A 83 -3.22 -5.61 -8.79
N TRP A 84 -4.35 -6.24 -8.47
CA TRP A 84 -5.49 -6.37 -9.38
C TRP A 84 -6.77 -5.87 -8.71
N ILE A 85 -7.81 -5.65 -9.51
CA ILE A 85 -9.13 -5.26 -9.00
C ILE A 85 -9.98 -6.52 -8.84
N CYS A 86 -10.59 -6.70 -7.67
CA CYS A 86 -11.62 -7.71 -7.49
C CYS A 86 -12.96 -7.16 -8.00
N GLU A 87 -13.42 -7.65 -9.15
CA GLU A 87 -14.63 -7.17 -9.83
C GLU A 87 -15.87 -7.25 -8.93
N THR A 88 -16.06 -8.37 -8.21
CA THR A 88 -17.18 -8.53 -7.26
C THR A 88 -17.16 -7.47 -6.16
N ALA A 89 -15.98 -7.15 -5.63
CA ALA A 89 -15.86 -6.10 -4.61
C ALA A 89 -16.04 -4.69 -5.21
N ALA A 90 -15.59 -4.47 -6.44
CA ALA A 90 -15.79 -3.21 -7.15
C ALA A 90 -17.28 -2.96 -7.44
N GLN A 91 -17.99 -3.98 -7.94
CA GLN A 91 -19.43 -3.92 -8.17
C GLN A 91 -20.20 -3.60 -6.88
N ALA A 92 -19.89 -4.27 -5.77
CA ALA A 92 -20.56 -4.00 -4.50
C ALA A 92 -20.34 -2.55 -4.01
N ILE A 93 -19.17 -1.98 -4.25
CA ILE A 93 -18.87 -0.57 -3.94
C ILE A 93 -19.70 0.37 -4.81
N ASP A 94 -19.82 0.07 -6.11
CA ASP A 94 -20.60 0.90 -7.03
C ASP A 94 -22.10 0.83 -6.72
N GLU A 95 -22.63 -0.35 -6.42
CA GLU A 95 -24.01 -0.54 -5.97
C GLU A 95 -24.29 0.25 -4.67
N GLN A 96 -23.38 0.19 -3.69
CA GLN A 96 -23.53 0.97 -2.45
C GLN A 96 -23.53 2.48 -2.74
N ARG A 97 -22.64 2.96 -3.61
CA ARG A 97 -22.59 4.38 -4.02
C ARG A 97 -23.88 4.82 -4.71
N MET A 98 -24.49 3.97 -5.52
CA MET A 98 -25.77 4.24 -6.17
C MET A 98 -26.90 4.37 -5.14
N TRP A 99 -26.95 3.46 -4.15
CA TRP A 99 -27.93 3.53 -3.07
C TRP A 99 -27.76 4.77 -2.19
N ASP A 100 -26.54 5.07 -1.77
CA ASP A 100 -26.23 6.26 -0.96
C ASP A 100 -26.64 7.56 -1.69
N ALA A 101 -26.49 7.59 -3.02
CA ALA A 101 -26.89 8.73 -3.84
C ALA A 101 -28.42 8.85 -3.92
N TYR A 102 -29.13 7.73 -4.08
CA TYR A 102 -30.60 7.71 -4.09
C TYR A 102 -31.18 8.19 -2.76
N GLU A 103 -30.67 7.70 -1.62
CA GLU A 103 -31.18 8.08 -0.28
C GLU A 103 -30.92 9.55 0.09
N ARG A 104 -29.95 10.21 -0.55
CA ARG A 104 -29.65 11.63 -0.37
C ARG A 104 -30.51 12.56 -1.23
N THR A 105 -31.33 12.00 -2.13
CA THR A 105 -32.19 12.74 -3.06
C THR A 105 -33.60 12.83 -2.48
#